data_AF-A0A3N0ZT06-F1
#
_entry.id   AF-A0A3N0ZT06-F1
#
_cell.length_a   1.000
_cell.length_b   1.000
_cell.length_c   1.000
_cell.angle_alpha   90.00
_cell.angle_beta   90.00
_cell.angle_gamma   90.00
#
_symmetry.space_group_name_H-M   'P 1'
#
loop_
_entity.id
_entity.type
_entity.pdbx_description
1 polymer ?
#
loop_
_entity_poly.entity_id
_entity_poly.type
_entity_poly.pdbx_seq_one_letter_code
_entity_poly.pdbx_strand_id
1 'polypeptide(L)'
;MGKLSFIIVVIIIFINTNDLLSYNINQVIWIPATGKGTVVAVHDSTYKVLGEYLTAPPNLRDSASPSRYAINYNGDVIFGHRKLGGITILHYKKGDDILTSTGLNNIIPWTSTGPMDEAVVKFIYLPKFGDTRHISVTTDKKIIVGSTWVPDFFYIIDGTSYEIIDSITGACG
;
A
#
# COMPACT_ATOMS: atom_id res chain seq x y z
N MET A 1 27.94 15.96 -65.32
CA MET A 1 28.09 15.78 -63.85
C MET A 1 26.70 15.92 -63.23
N GLY A 2 26.03 14.80 -62.93
CA GLY A 2 24.69 14.79 -62.34
C GLY A 2 24.77 14.99 -60.82
N LYS A 3 23.93 15.88 -60.27
CA LYS A 3 23.82 16.09 -58.83
C LYS A 3 23.18 14.85 -58.18
N LEU A 4 23.89 14.19 -57.28
CA LEU A 4 23.29 13.29 -56.31
C LEU A 4 22.57 14.13 -55.25
N SER A 5 21.26 13.93 -55.13
CA SER A 5 20.47 14.43 -54.01
C SER A 5 20.40 13.34 -52.94
N PHE A 6 20.93 13.61 -51.75
CA PHE A 6 20.78 12.72 -50.59
C PHE A 6 19.42 12.97 -49.94
N ILE A 7 18.64 11.91 -49.75
CA ILE A 7 17.43 11.94 -48.94
C ILE A 7 17.86 11.59 -47.51
N ILE A 8 17.79 12.55 -46.59
CA ILE A 8 17.91 12.27 -45.16
C ILE A 8 16.55 11.73 -44.69
N VAL A 9 16.47 10.43 -44.44
CA VAL A 9 15.30 9.82 -43.78
C VAL A 9 15.44 10.08 -42.28
N VAL A 10 14.74 11.07 -41.77
CA VAL A 10 14.59 11.27 -40.32
C VAL A 10 13.59 10.23 -39.81
N ILE A 11 14.08 9.17 -39.18
CA ILE A 11 13.22 8.23 -38.46
C ILE A 11 12.83 8.90 -37.15
N ILE A 12 11.64 9.50 -37.10
CA ILE A 12 11.03 9.93 -35.85
C ILE A 12 10.45 8.68 -35.19
N ILE A 13 11.15 8.14 -34.19
CA ILE A 13 10.60 7.09 -33.33
C ILE A 13 9.66 7.78 -32.34
N PHE A 14 8.34 7.61 -32.55
CA PHE A 14 7.37 7.91 -31.52
C PHE A 14 7.45 6.83 -30.44
N ILE A 15 8.18 7.11 -29.36
CA ILE A 15 8.04 6.32 -28.14
C ILE A 15 6.70 6.72 -27.54
N ASN A 16 5.78 5.76 -27.45
CA ASN A 16 4.52 5.96 -26.76
C ASN A 16 4.84 6.16 -25.27
N THR A 17 4.81 7.40 -24.78
CA THR A 17 5.14 7.73 -23.39
C THR A 17 4.13 7.18 -22.38
N ASN A 18 3.06 6.52 -22.86
CA ASN A 18 2.11 5.81 -22.00
C ASN A 18 2.69 4.55 -21.34
N ASP A 19 3.83 4.02 -21.81
CA ASP A 19 4.50 2.89 -21.15
C ASP A 19 5.18 3.27 -19.81
N LEU A 20 5.13 4.55 -19.40
CA LEU A 20 5.59 5.04 -18.10
C LEU A 20 4.45 5.49 -17.17
N LEU A 21 3.19 5.44 -17.64
CA LEU A 21 2.03 5.99 -16.96
C LEU A 21 1.19 4.90 -16.28
N SER A 22 1.07 5.02 -14.95
CA SER A 22 0.25 4.21 -14.04
C SER A 22 0.53 2.70 -14.04
N TYR A 23 1.27 2.22 -13.03
CA TYR A 23 1.12 0.82 -12.67
C TYR A 23 -0.28 0.62 -12.12
N ASN A 24 -1.04 -0.31 -12.72
CA ASN A 24 -2.29 -0.73 -12.13
C ASN A 24 -1.96 -1.39 -10.78
N ILE A 25 -2.72 -1.12 -9.72
CA ILE A 25 -2.51 -1.77 -8.42
C ILE A 25 -2.49 -3.31 -8.54
N ASN A 26 -3.20 -3.85 -9.55
CA ASN A 26 -3.22 -5.27 -9.90
C ASN A 26 -1.88 -5.82 -10.42
N GLN A 27 -0.88 -4.97 -10.68
CA GLN A 27 0.47 -5.31 -11.13
C GLN A 27 1.53 -5.09 -10.04
N VAL A 28 1.10 -4.96 -8.78
CA VAL A 28 1.98 -4.72 -7.65
C VAL A 28 1.90 -5.88 -6.65
N ILE A 29 3.05 -6.47 -6.36
CA ILE A 29 3.26 -7.37 -5.25
C ILE A 29 3.64 -6.52 -4.03
N TRP A 30 2.92 -6.73 -2.93
CA TRP A 30 3.21 -6.07 -1.66
C TRP A 30 3.92 -7.03 -0.72
N ILE A 31 5.09 -6.62 -0.26
CA ILE A 31 5.93 -7.45 0.61
C ILE A 31 6.04 -6.77 1.97
N PRO A 32 5.35 -7.27 3.01
CA PRO A 32 5.55 -6.81 4.38
C PRO A 32 6.97 -7.14 4.85
N ALA A 33 7.81 -6.12 5.04
CA ALA A 33 9.14 -6.26 5.61
C ALA A 33 9.03 -6.12 7.14
N THR A 34 8.44 -7.13 7.78
CA THR A 34 8.06 -7.10 9.21
C THR A 34 9.18 -6.60 10.13
N GLY A 35 10.42 -7.03 9.90
CA GLY A 35 11.58 -6.63 10.72
C GLY A 35 12.01 -5.17 10.55
N LYS A 36 11.63 -4.51 9.45
CA LYS A 36 11.92 -3.10 9.18
C LYS A 36 10.76 -2.15 9.53
N GLY A 37 9.58 -2.71 9.83
CA GLY A 37 8.36 -1.91 10.04
C GLY A 37 7.85 -1.24 8.75
N THR A 38 8.24 -1.77 7.59
CA THR A 38 7.91 -1.22 6.27
C THR A 38 7.17 -2.23 5.40
N VAL A 39 6.63 -1.75 4.28
CA VAL A 39 6.12 -2.57 3.18
C VAL A 39 6.81 -2.15 1.89
N VAL A 40 7.13 -3.12 1.05
CA VAL A 40 7.80 -2.88 -0.24
C VAL A 40 6.80 -3.17 -1.36
N ALA A 41 6.61 -2.20 -2.25
CA ALA A 41 5.89 -2.37 -3.51
C ALA A 41 6.86 -2.87 -4.57
N VAL A 42 6.52 -3.96 -5.24
CA VAL A 42 7.31 -4.58 -6.29
C VAL A 42 6.44 -4.81 -7.51
N HIS A 43 6.96 -4.49 -8.69
CA HIS A 43 6.27 -4.81 -9.93
C HIS A 43 6.13 -6.32 -10.13
N ASP A 44 4.94 -6.81 -10.50
CA ASP A 44 4.65 -8.25 -10.59
C ASP A 44 5.44 -9.00 -11.68
N SER A 45 5.61 -8.41 -12.86
CA SER A 45 6.30 -9.03 -14.00
C SER A 45 7.79 -8.72 -14.07
N THR A 46 8.21 -7.50 -13.70
CA THR A 46 9.61 -7.08 -13.78
C THR A 46 10.38 -7.25 -12.47
N TYR A 47 9.68 -7.50 -11.35
CA TYR A 47 10.24 -7.58 -10.01
C TYR A 47 11.05 -6.34 -9.57
N LYS A 48 10.86 -5.21 -10.26
CA LYS A 48 11.49 -3.94 -9.88
C LYS A 48 10.83 -3.40 -8.61
N VAL A 49 11.64 -2.95 -7.66
CA VAL A 49 11.15 -2.22 -6.49
C VAL A 49 10.60 -0.88 -6.94
N LEU A 50 9.33 -0.63 -6.61
CA LEU A 50 8.62 0.59 -6.94
C LEU A 50 8.72 1.61 -5.80
N GLY A 51 8.65 1.15 -4.56
CA GLY A 51 8.72 1.99 -3.36
C GLY A 51 8.79 1.15 -2.08
N GLU A 52 9.23 1.78 -1.00
CA GLU A 52 9.20 1.23 0.35
C GLU A 52 8.57 2.24 1.30
N TYR A 53 7.60 1.81 2.11
CA TYR A 53 6.74 2.70 2.88
C TYR A 53 6.78 2.33 4.36
N LEU A 54 6.85 3.34 5.23
CA LEU A 54 6.58 3.14 6.66
C LEU A 54 5.11 2.75 6.85
N THR A 55 4.86 1.89 7.84
CA THR A 55 3.51 1.38 8.11
C THR A 55 2.98 1.74 9.49
N ALA A 56 3.71 2.48 10.31
CA ALA A 56 3.21 2.93 11.61
C ALA A 56 3.72 4.35 11.91
N PRO A 57 2.97 5.15 12.68
CA PRO A 57 3.38 6.51 13.02
C PRO A 57 4.75 6.51 13.73
N PRO A 58 5.52 7.62 13.71
CA PRO A 58 6.88 7.65 14.24
C PRO A 58 7.04 7.09 15.64
N ASN A 59 6.09 7.40 16.53
CA ASN A 59 6.08 6.96 17.92
C ASN A 59 5.72 5.46 18.09
N LEU A 60 5.30 4.79 17.03
CA LEU A 60 4.86 3.39 17.03
C LEU A 60 5.68 2.52 16.06
N ARG A 61 6.70 3.09 15.41
CA ARG A 61 7.46 2.45 14.32
C ARG A 61 8.10 1.12 14.71
N ASP A 62 8.72 1.04 15.89
CA ASP A 62 9.42 -0.17 16.33
C ASP A 62 8.46 -1.34 16.62
N SER A 63 7.19 -1.04 16.81
CA SER A 63 6.11 -2.02 17.01
C SER A 63 5.31 -2.30 15.73
N ALA A 64 5.58 -1.59 14.62
CA ALA A 64 4.80 -1.69 13.39
C ALA A 64 4.57 -3.15 12.97
N SER A 65 5.63 -3.93 12.74
CA SER A 65 5.53 -5.36 12.44
C SER A 65 4.39 -5.77 11.46
N PRO A 66 4.31 -5.13 10.27
CA PRO A 66 3.30 -5.48 9.27
C PRO A 66 3.48 -6.94 8.84
N SER A 67 2.38 -7.68 8.67
CA SER A 67 2.45 -9.15 8.50
C SER A 67 1.49 -9.75 7.48
N ARG A 68 0.36 -9.10 7.21
CA ARG A 68 -0.69 -9.52 6.28
C ARG A 68 -1.19 -8.30 5.54
N TYR A 69 -1.73 -8.50 4.34
CA TYR A 69 -2.41 -7.43 3.64
C TYR A 69 -3.60 -7.92 2.82
N ALA A 70 -4.49 -6.98 2.50
CA ALA A 70 -5.53 -7.14 1.49
C ALA A 70 -5.60 -5.86 0.65
N ILE A 71 -6.25 -5.94 -0.52
CA ILE A 71 -6.48 -4.79 -1.39
C ILE A 71 -7.99 -4.63 -1.54
N ASN A 72 -8.53 -3.45 -1.22
CA ASN A 72 -9.97 -3.19 -1.36
C ASN A 72 -10.34 -2.87 -2.83
N TYR A 73 -11.65 -2.70 -3.08
CA TYR A 73 -12.16 -2.36 -4.42
C TYR A 73 -11.82 -0.95 -4.90
N ASN A 74 -11.31 -0.08 -4.02
CA ASN A 74 -10.83 1.26 -4.39
C ASN A 74 -9.33 1.24 -4.76
N GLY A 75 -8.66 0.08 -4.65
CA GLY A 75 -7.23 -0.08 -4.91
C GLY A 75 -6.34 0.28 -3.72
N ASP A 76 -6.91 0.49 -2.54
CA ASP A 76 -6.16 0.73 -1.32
C ASP A 76 -5.65 -0.58 -0.74
N VAL A 77 -4.44 -0.52 -0.21
CA VAL A 77 -3.76 -1.66 0.39
C VAL A 77 -3.80 -1.53 1.89
N ILE A 78 -4.32 -2.55 2.56
CA ILE A 78 -4.55 -2.56 3.99
C ILE A 78 -3.58 -3.55 4.62
N PHE A 79 -2.73 -3.08 5.54
CA PHE A 79 -1.71 -3.88 6.22
C PHE A 79 -2.05 -4.12 7.68
N GLY A 80 -1.89 -5.35 8.14
CA GLY A 80 -2.15 -5.76 9.53
C GLY A 80 -0.88 -5.82 10.37
N HIS A 81 -0.94 -5.22 11.56
CA HIS A 81 0.19 -5.07 12.47
C HIS A 81 0.20 -6.10 13.60
N ARG A 82 1.27 -6.88 13.73
CA ARG A 82 1.34 -8.02 14.68
C ARG A 82 1.60 -7.62 16.13
N LYS A 83 2.39 -6.58 16.39
CA LYS A 83 2.81 -6.18 17.74
C LYS A 83 2.15 -4.88 18.21
N LEU A 84 1.52 -4.16 17.29
CA LEU A 84 0.89 -2.87 17.57
C LEU A 84 -0.63 -2.99 17.78
N GLY A 85 -1.24 -4.05 17.23
CA GLY A 85 -2.66 -4.02 16.90
C GLY A 85 -2.95 -3.00 15.79
N GLY A 86 -4.10 -3.11 15.15
CA GLY A 86 -4.51 -2.15 14.13
C GLY A 86 -4.11 -2.46 12.69
N ILE A 87 -4.47 -1.52 11.81
CA ILE A 87 -4.22 -1.57 10.37
C ILE A 87 -3.67 -0.24 9.83
N THR A 88 -2.86 -0.32 8.79
CA THR A 88 -2.45 0.84 7.97
C THR A 88 -3.04 0.75 6.59
N ILE A 89 -3.56 1.87 6.11
CA ILE A 89 -4.13 2.02 4.77
C ILE A 89 -3.14 2.82 3.94
N LEU A 90 -2.79 2.25 2.78
CA LEU A 90 -1.95 2.87 1.77
C LEU A 90 -2.75 2.98 0.47
N HIS A 91 -2.86 4.20 -0.05
CA HIS A 91 -3.43 4.48 -1.34
C HIS A 91 -2.32 4.53 -2.39
N TYR A 92 -2.14 3.43 -3.11
CA TYR A 92 -1.10 3.36 -4.14
C TYR A 92 -1.59 4.05 -5.41
N LYS A 93 -1.36 5.36 -5.47
CA LYS A 93 -1.42 6.11 -6.73
C LYS A 93 0.00 6.28 -7.25
N LYS A 94 0.16 6.23 -8.57
CA LYS A 94 1.33 6.81 -9.24
C LYS A 94 0.83 7.84 -10.23
N GLY A 95 1.19 9.09 -9.98
CA GLY A 95 0.96 10.25 -10.84
C GLY A 95 1.97 11.32 -10.48
N ASP A 96 2.25 12.24 -11.40
CA ASP A 96 3.39 13.18 -11.30
C ASP A 96 3.24 14.21 -10.17
N ASP A 97 2.05 14.29 -9.56
CA ASP A 97 1.70 15.31 -8.56
C ASP A 97 1.64 14.79 -7.12
N ILE A 98 2.00 13.52 -6.86
CA ILE A 98 2.03 13.00 -5.47
C ILE A 98 3.46 12.80 -4.95
N LEU A 99 3.69 13.24 -3.72
CA LEU A 99 4.94 13.01 -3.02
C LEU A 99 4.91 11.64 -2.33
N THR A 100 5.68 10.68 -2.84
CA THR A 100 5.67 9.33 -2.30
C THR A 100 7.04 8.64 -2.35
N SER A 101 7.25 7.68 -1.45
CA SER A 101 8.48 6.88 -1.41
C SER A 101 8.73 6.15 -2.74
N THR A 102 9.98 6.12 -3.18
CA THR A 102 10.35 5.51 -4.48
C THR A 102 11.60 4.65 -4.34
N GLY A 103 11.56 3.42 -4.86
CA GLY A 103 12.67 2.47 -4.69
C GLY A 103 12.85 1.96 -3.25
N LEU A 104 13.90 1.19 -3.04
CA LEU A 104 14.22 0.58 -1.74
C LEU A 104 14.99 1.56 -0.85
N ASN A 105 14.68 1.62 0.45
CA ASN A 105 15.30 2.50 1.46
C ASN A 105 15.15 4.01 1.23
N ASN A 106 14.55 4.47 0.13
CA ASN A 106 14.20 5.87 -0.08
C ASN A 106 12.76 6.10 0.39
N ILE A 107 12.66 6.15 1.72
CA ILE A 107 11.40 6.20 2.44
C ILE A 107 11.14 7.62 2.90
N ILE A 108 9.99 8.16 2.52
CA ILE A 108 9.48 9.42 3.04
C ILE A 108 8.86 9.14 4.43
N PRO A 109 9.24 9.89 5.48
CA PRO A 109 8.68 9.67 6.81
C PRO A 109 7.18 9.92 6.88
N TRP A 110 6.53 9.24 7.82
CA TRP A 110 5.23 9.67 8.34
C TRP A 110 5.49 10.79 9.34
N THR A 111 5.10 12.03 9.07
CA THR A 111 5.41 13.17 9.95
C THR A 111 4.20 14.09 10.09
N SER A 112 4.04 14.70 11.25
CA SER A 112 3.09 15.79 11.48
C SER A 112 3.66 17.17 11.12
N THR A 113 4.98 17.24 10.85
CA THR A 113 5.70 18.46 10.49
C THR A 113 6.63 18.19 9.32
N GLY A 114 6.35 18.81 8.17
CA GLY A 114 7.08 18.57 6.91
C GLY A 114 6.32 17.68 5.92
N PRO A 115 6.92 17.43 4.73
CA PRO A 115 6.31 16.57 3.73
C PRO A 115 6.14 15.14 4.27
N MET A 116 4.91 14.64 4.20
CA MET A 116 4.55 13.27 4.54
C MET A 116 4.40 12.45 3.26
N ASP A 117 4.67 11.14 3.33
CA ASP A 117 4.34 10.24 2.23
C ASP A 117 2.82 10.24 1.98
N GLU A 118 2.42 10.80 0.84
CA GLU A 118 1.02 11.00 0.46
C GLU A 118 0.32 9.69 0.08
N ALA A 119 1.09 8.61 -0.16
CA ALA A 119 0.50 7.29 -0.36
C ALA A 119 -0.05 6.70 0.95
N VAL A 120 0.42 7.14 2.11
CA VAL A 120 0.00 6.54 3.38
C VAL A 120 -1.16 7.33 3.98
N VAL A 121 -2.36 6.75 3.93
CA VAL A 121 -3.62 7.45 4.20
C VAL A 121 -3.90 7.57 5.70
N LYS A 122 -3.87 6.45 6.42
CA LYS A 122 -4.35 6.39 7.81
C LYS A 122 -3.79 5.16 8.54
N PHE A 123 -3.52 5.33 9.83
CA PHE A 123 -3.41 4.24 10.78
C PHE A 123 -4.71 4.15 11.58
N ILE A 124 -5.29 2.95 11.69
CA ILE A 124 -6.44 2.69 12.56
C ILE A 124 -5.98 1.77 13.68
N TYR A 125 -5.95 2.31 14.89
CA TYR A 125 -5.74 1.52 16.09
C TYR A 125 -7.00 0.70 16.41
N LEU A 126 -6.82 -0.59 16.70
CA LEU A 126 -7.90 -1.52 17.02
C LEU A 126 -7.75 -1.94 18.49
N PRO A 127 -8.47 -1.31 19.44
CA PRO A 127 -8.12 -1.33 20.85
C PRO A 127 -8.25 -2.69 21.54
N LYS A 128 -9.08 -3.60 21.02
CA LYS A 128 -9.17 -4.98 21.54
C LYS A 128 -8.02 -5.87 21.06
N PHE A 129 -7.24 -5.44 20.07
CA PHE A 129 -6.25 -6.28 19.41
C PHE A 129 -4.85 -5.92 19.89
N GLY A 130 -4.15 -6.90 20.49
CA GLY A 130 -2.70 -6.86 20.64
C GLY A 130 -1.96 -7.30 19.37
N ASP A 131 -2.66 -7.95 18.44
CA ASP A 131 -2.17 -8.31 17.12
C ASP A 131 -3.28 -8.30 16.07
N THR A 132 -2.93 -7.95 14.83
CA THR A 132 -3.80 -8.10 13.67
C THR A 132 -3.29 -9.24 12.81
N ARG A 133 -4.12 -10.27 12.61
CA ARG A 133 -3.73 -11.55 11.99
C ARG A 133 -4.62 -11.98 10.85
N HIS A 134 -5.76 -11.35 10.72
CA HIS A 134 -6.69 -11.56 9.62
C HIS A 134 -7.10 -10.21 9.04
N ILE A 135 -7.06 -10.11 7.72
CA ILE A 135 -7.65 -9.01 6.96
C ILE A 135 -8.33 -9.64 5.75
N SER A 136 -9.59 -9.31 5.55
CA SER A 136 -10.33 -9.62 4.33
C SER A 136 -11.16 -8.42 3.92
N VAL A 137 -11.51 -8.36 2.65
CA VAL A 137 -12.36 -7.32 2.09
C VAL A 137 -13.58 -7.96 1.45
N THR A 138 -14.74 -7.34 1.62
CA THR A 138 -16.01 -7.81 1.07
C THR A 138 -16.38 -7.03 -0.19
N THR A 139 -17.26 -7.60 -1.01
CA THR A 139 -17.75 -6.99 -2.26
C THR A 139 -18.49 -5.68 -2.05
N ASP A 140 -19.10 -5.48 -0.88
CA ASP A 140 -19.75 -4.23 -0.44
C ASP A 140 -18.78 -3.26 0.24
N LYS A 141 -17.48 -3.41 -0.03
CA LYS A 141 -16.40 -2.52 0.41
C LYS A 141 -16.23 -2.44 1.94
N LYS A 142 -16.44 -3.54 2.66
CA LYS A 142 -16.08 -3.62 4.09
C LYS A 142 -14.72 -4.26 4.25
N ILE A 143 -14.00 -3.85 5.28
CA ILE A 143 -12.74 -4.45 5.71
C ILE A 143 -13.05 -5.19 7.01
N ILE A 144 -12.79 -6.50 7.03
CA ILE A 144 -12.97 -7.36 8.20
C ILE A 144 -11.59 -7.67 8.76
N VAL A 145 -11.35 -7.28 10.01
CA VAL A 145 -10.05 -7.42 10.68
C VAL A 145 -10.19 -8.32 11.90
N GLY A 146 -9.30 -9.29 12.04
CA GLY A 146 -9.26 -10.23 13.17
C GLY A 146 -7.89 -10.34 13.83
N SER A 147 -7.90 -10.87 15.05
CA SER A 147 -6.73 -11.08 15.91
C SER A 147 -6.59 -12.54 16.28
N THR A 148 -5.36 -13.00 16.58
CA THR A 148 -5.16 -14.32 17.19
C THR A 148 -5.41 -14.29 18.69
N TRP A 149 -5.28 -13.13 19.35
CA TRP A 149 -5.53 -13.00 20.80
C TRP A 149 -7.01 -12.95 21.16
N VAL A 150 -7.86 -12.50 20.24
CA VAL A 150 -9.32 -12.46 20.41
C VAL A 150 -9.97 -13.16 19.23
N PRO A 151 -9.84 -14.50 19.16
CA PRO A 151 -10.11 -15.28 17.94
C PRO A 151 -11.59 -15.29 17.52
N ASP A 152 -12.49 -14.94 18.43
CA ASP A 152 -13.95 -14.89 18.27
C ASP A 152 -14.48 -13.49 17.95
N PHE A 153 -13.59 -12.51 17.75
CA PHE A 153 -13.94 -11.11 17.54
C PHE A 153 -13.33 -10.54 16.26
N PHE A 154 -14.15 -9.84 15.48
CA PHE A 154 -13.73 -9.16 14.25
C PHE A 154 -14.26 -7.74 14.22
N TYR A 155 -13.41 -6.78 13.86
CA TYR A 155 -13.85 -5.43 13.53
C TYR A 155 -14.35 -5.37 12.09
N ILE A 156 -15.46 -4.66 11.88
CA ILE A 156 -15.94 -4.25 10.55
C ILE A 156 -15.63 -2.77 10.38
N ILE A 157 -14.87 -2.46 9.34
CA ILE A 157 -14.44 -1.12 8.99
C ILE A 157 -15.03 -0.78 7.62
N ASP A 158 -15.57 0.43 7.48
CA ASP A 158 -16.00 0.91 6.18
C ASP A 158 -14.79 1.16 5.28
N GLY A 159 -14.74 0.53 4.11
CA GLY A 159 -13.60 0.61 3.18
C GLY A 159 -13.53 1.91 2.38
N THR A 160 -14.44 2.87 2.61
CA THR A 160 -14.40 4.20 1.99
C THR A 160 -14.05 5.27 3.03
N SER A 161 -14.72 5.30 4.17
CA SER A 161 -14.45 6.29 5.22
C SER A 161 -13.33 5.89 6.17
N TYR A 162 -12.96 4.60 6.21
CA TYR A 162 -12.00 4.05 7.16
C TYR A 162 -12.41 4.25 8.62
N GLU A 163 -13.71 4.22 8.87
CA GLU A 163 -14.28 4.24 10.23
C GLU A 163 -14.66 2.82 10.66
N ILE A 164 -14.45 2.52 11.93
CA ILE A 164 -14.97 1.29 12.54
C ILE A 164 -16.48 1.47 12.66
N ILE A 165 -17.25 0.64 11.98
CA ILE A 165 -18.71 0.77 11.91
C ILE A 165 -19.44 -0.29 12.72
N ASP A 166 -18.83 -1.44 12.93
CA ASP A 166 -19.43 -2.55 13.66
C ASP A 166 -18.38 -3.57 14.11
N SER A 167 -18.82 -4.62 14.80
CA SER A 167 -18.02 -5.79 15.13
C SER A 167 -18.85 -7.07 15.11
N ILE A 168 -18.21 -8.17 14.72
CA ILE A 168 -18.78 -9.51 14.81
C ILE A 168 -18.18 -10.16 16.05
N THR A 169 -19.03 -10.68 16.92
CA THR A 169 -18.63 -11.61 17.98
C THR A 169 -19.40 -12.91 17.75
N GLY A 170 -18.69 -14.03 17.72
CA GLY A 170 -19.30 -15.33 17.58
C GLY A 170 -18.30 -16.41 17.95
N ALA A 171 -18.75 -17.50 18.56
CA ALA A 171 -17.89 -18.62 18.92
C ALA A 171 -17.22 -19.19 17.66
N CYS A 172 -16.03 -18.68 17.35
CA CYS A 172 -15.05 -19.43 16.59
C CYS A 172 -14.67 -20.60 17.50
N GLY A 173 -15.11 -21.80 17.12
CA GLY A 173 -14.99 -23.02 17.93
C GLY A 173 -13.59 -23.33 18.40
#